data_AF-A0A916Y037-F1
#
_entry.id   AF-A0A916Y037-F1
#
_cell.length_a   1.000
_cell.length_b   1.000
_cell.length_c   1.000
_cell.angle_alpha   90.00
_cell.angle_beta   90.00
_cell.angle_gamma   90.00
#
_symmetry.space_group_name_H-M   'P 1'
#
loop_
_entity.id
_entity.type
_entity.pdbx_description
1 polymer ?
#
loop_
_entity_poly.entity_id
_entity_poly.type
_entity_poly.pdbx_seq_one_letter_code
_entity_poly.pdbx_strand_id
1 'polypeptide(L)'
;MTASKPDTKPGWIDPDDAPELTDAWFEGATLRENGVVKRLPGQRGPGRKRPKEAVTLRLDAEILEHFRETGEGWQTRINDALKAVIASPKAL
;
A
#
# COMPACT_ATOMS: atom_id res chain seq x y z
N MET A 1 -53.63 24.22 -22.25
CA MET A 1 -53.53 23.72 -20.85
C MET A 1 -53.79 22.22 -20.89
N THR A 2 -52.76 21.38 -20.89
CA THR A 2 -52.91 19.91 -20.81
C THR A 2 -52.14 19.47 -19.58
N ALA A 3 -52.85 19.08 -18.52
CA ALA A 3 -52.24 18.59 -17.29
C ALA A 3 -51.78 17.14 -17.48
N SER A 4 -50.49 16.87 -17.26
CA SER A 4 -49.93 15.52 -17.24
C SER A 4 -50.43 14.76 -16.00
N LYS A 5 -50.75 13.48 -16.16
CA LYS A 5 -51.19 12.60 -15.07
C LYS A 5 -50.04 12.36 -14.08
N PRO A 6 -50.33 12.22 -12.77
CA PRO A 6 -49.32 11.94 -11.76
C PRO A 6 -48.82 10.50 -11.88
N ASP A 7 -47.52 10.32 -11.66
CA ASP A 7 -46.81 9.04 -11.66
C ASP A 7 -47.48 8.01 -10.71
N THR A 8 -47.85 6.86 -11.26
CA THR A 8 -48.37 5.72 -10.51
C THR A 8 -47.22 5.12 -9.68
N LYS A 9 -47.36 5.10 -8.35
CA LYS A 9 -46.35 4.52 -7.45
C LYS A 9 -46.07 3.05 -7.80
N PRO A 10 -44.81 2.57 -7.75
CA PRO A 10 -44.51 1.17 -8.06
C PRO A 10 -45.07 0.28 -6.95
N GLY A 11 -45.95 -0.65 -7.32
CA GLY A 11 -46.70 -1.51 -6.39
C GLY A 11 -46.00 -2.81 -6.01
N TRP A 12 -44.80 -3.08 -6.51
CA TRP A 12 -44.01 -4.24 -6.15
C TRP A 12 -42.52 -3.92 -6.30
N ILE A 13 -41.77 -4.14 -5.22
CA ILE A 13 -40.32 -4.00 -5.17
C ILE A 13 -39.80 -5.43 -5.19
N ASP A 14 -39.03 -5.78 -6.23
CA ASP A 14 -38.44 -7.11 -6.37
C ASP A 14 -37.47 -7.33 -5.18
N PRO A 15 -37.61 -8.42 -4.41
CA PRO A 15 -36.69 -8.74 -3.31
C PRO A 15 -35.23 -8.90 -3.76
N ASP A 16 -35.00 -9.21 -5.03
CA ASP A 16 -33.68 -9.31 -5.63
C ASP A 16 -33.22 -7.99 -6.29
N ASP A 17 -34.02 -6.91 -6.21
CA ASP A 17 -33.62 -5.61 -6.76
C ASP A 17 -32.45 -5.03 -5.98
N ALA A 18 -31.44 -4.57 -6.71
CA ALA A 18 -30.27 -3.98 -6.08
C ALA A 18 -30.65 -2.65 -5.42
N PRO A 19 -30.14 -2.36 -4.21
CA PRO A 19 -30.38 -1.06 -3.60
C PRO A 19 -29.79 0.04 -4.47
N GLU A 20 -30.46 1.20 -4.47
CA GLU A 20 -29.97 2.39 -5.16
C GLU A 20 -28.56 2.76 -4.66
N LEU A 21 -27.67 3.04 -5.62
CA LEU A 21 -26.29 3.45 -5.36
C LEU A 21 -26.26 4.88 -4.84
N THR A 22 -26.49 5.03 -3.54
CA THR A 22 -26.49 6.34 -2.84
C THR A 22 -25.07 6.93 -2.71
N ASP A 23 -24.98 8.24 -2.50
CA ASP A 23 -23.69 8.90 -2.26
C ASP A 23 -22.92 8.30 -1.06
N ALA A 24 -23.63 7.88 -0.02
CA ALA A 24 -23.05 7.19 1.14
C ALA A 24 -22.38 5.86 0.76
N TRP A 25 -22.88 5.17 -0.26
CA TRP A 25 -22.23 3.98 -0.81
C TRP A 25 -20.90 4.33 -1.49
N PHE A 26 -20.83 5.49 -2.16
CA PHE A 26 -19.62 5.98 -2.82
C PHE A 26 -18.56 6.55 -1.86
N GLU A 27 -18.93 6.98 -0.64
CA GLU A 27 -17.97 7.51 0.34
C GLU A 27 -16.82 6.54 0.67
N GLY A 28 -17.12 5.23 0.72
CA GLY A 28 -16.12 4.19 0.93
C GLY A 28 -15.55 3.57 -0.36
N ALA A 29 -16.02 4.00 -1.52
CA ALA A 29 -15.68 3.37 -2.78
C ALA A 29 -14.24 3.71 -3.21
N THR A 30 -13.52 2.69 -3.70
CA THR A 30 -12.19 2.88 -4.28
C THR A 30 -12.29 2.95 -5.80
N LEU A 31 -12.09 4.14 -6.37
CA LEU A 31 -12.07 4.31 -7.82
C LEU A 31 -10.85 3.60 -8.43
N ARG A 32 -11.11 2.70 -9.38
CA ARG A 32 -10.07 2.04 -10.18
C ARG A 32 -10.21 2.45 -11.64
N GLU A 33 -9.10 2.83 -12.25
CA GLU A 33 -8.99 3.17 -13.67
C GLU A 33 -7.90 2.26 -14.26
N ASN A 34 -8.25 1.43 -15.26
CA ASN A 34 -7.33 0.48 -15.90
C ASN A 34 -6.59 -0.48 -14.93
N GLY A 35 -7.28 -0.95 -13.89
CA GLY A 35 -6.72 -1.86 -12.88
C GLY A 35 -5.87 -1.17 -11.79
N VAL A 36 -5.67 0.14 -11.89
CA VAL A 36 -4.94 0.94 -10.89
C VAL A 36 -5.92 1.75 -10.05
N VAL A 37 -5.71 1.78 -8.74
CA VAL A 37 -6.48 2.67 -7.84
C VAL A 37 -6.12 4.12 -8.17
N LYS A 38 -7.11 4.91 -8.61
CA LYS A 38 -6.94 6.34 -8.89
C LYS A 38 -6.86 7.07 -7.54
N ARG A 39 -5.65 7.52 -7.20
CA ARG A 39 -5.38 8.29 -5.97
C ARG A 39 -5.17 9.75 -6.30
N LEU A 40 -5.62 10.65 -5.43
CA LEU A 40 -5.31 12.06 -5.53
C LEU A 40 -3.80 12.30 -5.29
N PRO A 41 -3.22 13.38 -5.86
CA PRO A 41 -1.86 13.80 -5.55
C PRO A 41 -1.67 13.94 -4.03
N GLY A 42 -0.64 13.27 -3.48
CA GLY A 42 -0.36 13.26 -2.03
C GLY A 42 -0.86 12.02 -1.28
N GLN A 43 -1.80 11.24 -1.84
CA GLN A 43 -2.15 9.94 -1.27
C GLN A 43 -1.15 8.86 -1.69
N ARG A 44 -0.09 8.68 -0.88
CA ARG A 44 0.77 7.51 -0.96
C ARG A 44 -0.03 6.27 -0.55
N GLY A 45 0.14 5.18 -1.28
CA GLY A 45 -0.44 3.89 -0.91
C GLY A 45 0.07 3.38 0.42
N PRO A 46 -0.46 2.24 0.91
CA PRO A 46 0.04 1.60 2.11
C PRO A 46 1.57 1.49 2.02
N GLY A 47 2.27 2.21 2.90
CA GLY A 47 3.72 2.30 2.88
C GLY A 47 4.36 0.91 2.99
N ARG A 48 5.64 0.78 2.61
CA ARG A 48 6.38 -0.45 2.89
C ARG A 48 6.24 -0.77 4.39
N LYS A 49 5.91 -2.03 4.68
CA LYS A 49 5.45 -2.48 6.01
C LYS A 49 6.38 -2.11 7.16
N ARG A 50 7.69 -1.89 6.91
CA ARG A 50 8.66 -1.27 7.84
C ARG A 50 9.76 -0.53 7.06
N PRO A 51 10.01 0.77 7.29
CA PRO A 51 11.16 1.46 6.71
C PRO A 51 12.48 0.99 7.34
N LYS A 52 13.61 1.27 6.68
CA LYS A 52 14.94 1.09 7.29
C LYS A 52 15.13 2.16 8.35
N GLU A 53 15.65 1.78 9.51
CA GLU A 53 15.98 2.72 10.59
C GLU A 53 17.47 3.10 10.50
N ALA A 54 17.77 4.40 10.56
CA ALA A 54 19.14 4.88 10.62
C ALA A 54 19.62 4.84 12.07
N VAL A 55 20.63 4.01 12.34
CA VAL A 55 21.23 3.84 13.66
C VAL A 55 22.72 4.13 13.62
N THR A 56 23.26 4.69 14.70
CA THR A 56 24.70 4.92 14.87
C THR A 56 25.33 3.69 15.52
N LEU A 57 25.94 2.82 14.71
CA LEU A 57 26.65 1.61 15.15
C LEU A 57 28.15 1.76 14.87
N ARG A 58 28.99 1.27 15.79
CA ARG A 58 30.43 1.12 15.55
C ARG A 58 30.72 -0.29 15.03
N LEU A 59 31.45 -0.35 13.93
CA LEU A 59 31.92 -1.58 13.30
C LEU A 59 33.45 -1.56 13.29
N ASP A 60 34.06 -2.74 13.30
CA ASP A 60 35.50 -2.86 13.18
C ASP A 60 36.01 -2.28 11.86
N ALA A 61 37.22 -1.73 11.89
CA ALA A 61 37.82 -1.07 10.73
C ALA A 61 37.98 -2.04 9.54
N GLU A 62 38.41 -3.28 9.80
CA GLU A 62 38.59 -4.32 8.79
C GLU A 62 37.29 -4.63 8.04
N ILE A 63 36.16 -4.67 8.76
CA ILE A 63 34.83 -4.91 8.16
C ILE A 63 34.45 -3.72 7.26
N LEU A 64 34.66 -2.50 7.74
CA LEU A 64 34.34 -1.31 6.95
C LEU A 64 35.21 -1.19 5.69
N GLU A 65 36.50 -1.51 5.79
CA GLU A 65 37.42 -1.53 4.66
C GLU A 65 36.98 -2.56 3.62
N HIS A 66 36.76 -3.81 4.04
CA HIS A 66 36.31 -4.89 3.17
C HIS A 66 35.05 -4.51 2.38
N PHE A 67 34.03 -3.96 3.05
CA PHE A 67 32.81 -3.56 2.35
C PHE A 67 33.02 -2.31 1.49
N ARG A 68 33.78 -1.31 1.92
CA ARG A 68 34.03 -0.10 1.11
C ARG A 68 34.78 -0.39 -0.20
N GLU A 69 35.69 -1.35 -0.19
CA GLU A 69 36.40 -1.81 -1.39
C GLU A 69 35.46 -2.38 -2.46
N THR A 70 34.30 -2.92 -2.07
CA THR A 70 33.28 -3.40 -3.01
C THR A 70 32.58 -2.26 -3.79
N GLY A 71 32.89 -1.00 -3.49
CA GLY A 71 32.42 0.17 -4.21
C GLY A 71 30.98 0.59 -3.85
N GLU A 72 30.29 1.21 -4.80
CA GLU A 72 28.92 1.70 -4.61
C GLU A 72 28.00 0.58 -4.10
N GLY A 73 27.13 0.92 -3.14
CA GLY A 73 26.18 -0.03 -2.55
C GLY A 73 26.74 -0.87 -1.39
N TRP A 74 27.95 -0.60 -0.90
CA TRP A 74 28.53 -1.35 0.23
C TRP A 74 27.65 -1.38 1.49
N GLN A 75 26.92 -0.30 1.78
CA GLN A 75 25.95 -0.25 2.89
C GLN A 75 24.77 -1.22 2.71
N THR A 76 24.35 -1.45 1.46
CA THR A 76 23.32 -2.45 1.16
C THR A 76 23.89 -3.85 1.35
N ARG A 77 25.12 -4.10 0.88
CA ARG A 77 25.80 -5.40 1.03
C ARG A 77 25.98 -5.80 2.50
N ILE A 78 26.47 -4.88 3.35
CA ILE A 78 26.62 -5.18 4.79
C ILE A 78 25.26 -5.45 5.45
N ASN A 79 24.22 -4.70 5.09
CA ASN A 79 22.88 -4.95 5.59
C ASN A 79 22.34 -6.33 5.14
N ASP A 80 22.64 -6.77 3.92
CA ASP A 80 22.23 -8.10 3.45
C ASP A 80 23.02 -9.24 4.11
N ALA A 81 24.31 -9.02 4.42
CA ALA A 81 25.09 -9.94 5.24
C ALA A 81 24.48 -10.10 6.65
N LEU A 82 24.09 -8.99 7.30
CA LEU A 82 23.41 -9.03 8.60
C LEU A 82 22.09 -9.80 8.54
N LYS A 83 21.29 -9.64 7.46
CA LYS A 83 20.08 -10.44 7.27
C LYS A 83 20.37 -11.93 7.15
N ALA A 84 21.44 -12.31 6.44
CA ALA A 84 21.81 -13.71 6.29
C ALA A 84 22.16 -14.36 7.64
N VAL A 85 22.84 -13.62 8.52
CA VAL A 85 23.14 -14.05 9.90
C VAL A 85 21.86 -14.24 10.72
N ILE A 86 20.89 -13.33 10.61
CA ILE A 86 19.59 -13.47 11.30
C ILE A 86 18.79 -14.67 10.76
N ALA A 87 18.83 -14.90 9.45
CA ALA A 87 18.10 -15.99 8.79
C ALA A 87 18.73 -17.36 9.06
N SER A 88 20.05 -17.40 9.29
CA SER A 88 20.79 -18.59 9.69
C SER A 88 21.25 -18.42 11.14
N PRO A 89 20.37 -18.62 12.13
CA PRO A 89 20.75 -18.55 13.53
C PRO A 89 21.77 -19.67 13.78
N LYS A 90 23.05 -19.33 13.67
CA LYS A 90 24.12 -20.14 14.21
C LYS A 90 23.91 -20.11 15.72
N ALA A 91 23.73 -21.29 16.32
CA ALA A 91 23.66 -21.43 17.77
C ALA A 91 24.92 -20.77 18.35
N LEU A 92 24.73 -19.60 18.96
CA LEU A 92 25.70 -18.97 19.85
C LEU A 92 25.53 -19.57 21.24
#